data_AF-C0PTY4-F1
#
_entry.id   AF-C0PTY4-F1
#
_cell.length_a   1.000
_cell.length_b   1.000
_cell.length_c   1.000
_cell.angle_alpha   90.00
_cell.angle_beta   90.00
_cell.angle_gamma   90.00
#
_symmetry.space_group_name_H-M   'P 1'
#
loop_
_entity.id
_entity.type
_entity.pdbx_description
1 polymer ?
#
loop_
_entity_poly.entity_id
_entity_poly.type
_entity_poly.pdbx_seq_one_letter_code
_entity_poly.pdbx_strand_id
1 'polypeptide(L)'
;AVDVLISTGEGKAKDAGQRTTIYKRDPDKQYGLKMKTSRSFFSEVERRFDAMPFTLRAFEDEGKARLGVVECAKHELLQPFNVLHEKEGEFVAQFKFTVLLMANGPLRITTELYEQELYKSEHEVEDADLKALLQSSASRKTQKKKKKKASKTVETETAPGHPAKVEETEAAK
;
A
#
# COMPACT_ATOMS: atom_id res chain seq x y z
N ALA A 1 -1.56 -5.21 5.63
CA ALA A 1 -1.46 -4.14 4.61
C ALA A 1 -0.46 -4.60 3.56
N VAL A 2 -0.61 -4.15 2.31
CA VAL A 2 0.34 -4.42 1.23
C VAL A 2 1.17 -3.15 1.03
N ASP A 3 2.50 -3.30 1.02
CA ASP A 3 3.46 -2.22 0.80
C ASP A 3 4.41 -2.68 -0.31
N VAL A 4 4.44 -1.94 -1.41
CA VAL A 4 5.26 -2.24 -2.59
C VAL A 4 6.21 -1.08 -2.79
N LEU A 5 7.51 -1.36 -2.69
CA LEU A 5 8.58 -0.41 -2.96
C LEU A 5 9.41 -0.94 -4.13
N ILE A 6 9.58 -0.12 -5.15
CA ILE A 6 10.29 -0.47 -6.38
C ILE A 6 11.39 0.56 -6.60
N SER A 7 12.60 0.09 -6.88
CA SER A 7 13.76 0.90 -7.18
C SER A 7 14.12 0.77 -8.65
N THR A 8 14.61 1.85 -9.25
CA THR A 8 15.24 1.84 -10.58
C THR A 8 16.67 1.31 -10.56
N GLY A 9 17.30 1.28 -9.38
CA GLY A 9 18.66 0.78 -9.16
C GLY A 9 18.71 -0.68 -8.68
N GLU A 10 19.59 -0.97 -7.71
CA GLU A 10 19.86 -2.34 -7.24
C GLU A 10 18.80 -2.90 -6.28
N GLY A 11 17.87 -2.08 -5.79
CA GLY A 11 16.89 -2.47 -4.76
C GLY A 11 17.51 -2.68 -3.37
N LYS A 12 18.69 -2.11 -3.12
CA LYS A 12 19.45 -2.26 -1.87
C LYS A 12 19.51 -0.93 -1.14
N ALA A 13 18.41 -0.59 -0.49
CA ALA A 13 18.31 0.63 0.29
C ALA A 13 19.28 0.61 1.49
N LYS A 14 19.97 1.73 1.73
CA LYS A 14 20.95 1.90 2.81
C LYS A 14 20.60 3.08 3.68
N ASP A 15 21.07 3.04 4.92
CA ASP A 15 21.02 4.19 5.81
C ASP A 15 22.10 5.20 5.37
N ALA A 16 21.68 6.44 5.11
CA ALA A 16 22.57 7.54 4.71
C ALA A 16 22.95 8.44 5.91
N GLY A 17 22.66 8.01 7.15
CA GLY A 17 22.89 8.79 8.36
C GLY A 17 21.79 9.83 8.63
N GLN A 18 20.69 9.78 7.89
CA GLN A 18 19.56 10.68 8.09
C GLN A 18 18.87 10.33 9.40
N ARG A 19 18.56 11.36 10.20
CA ARG A 19 17.99 11.16 11.53
C ARG A 19 16.61 10.49 11.46
N THR A 20 16.48 9.35 12.15
CA THR A 20 15.17 8.71 12.38
C THR A 20 14.32 9.53 13.36
N THR A 21 13.14 9.92 12.90
CA THR A 21 12.17 10.71 13.68
C THR A 21 10.84 9.99 13.93
N ILE A 22 10.64 8.81 13.33
CA ILE A 22 9.43 8.00 13.47
C ILE A 22 9.77 6.77 14.30
N TYR A 23 8.97 6.53 15.34
CA TYR A 23 9.14 5.42 16.27
C TYR A 23 7.78 4.79 16.57
N LYS A 24 7.78 3.52 16.96
CA LYS A 24 6.60 2.82 17.49
C LYS A 24 7.00 2.14 18.79
N ARG A 25 6.13 2.19 19.80
CA ARG A 25 6.34 1.45 21.03
C ARG A 25 6.22 -0.05 20.78
N ASP A 26 7.12 -0.81 21.40
CA ASP A 26 7.01 -2.26 21.53
C ASP A 26 6.41 -2.61 22.91
N PRO A 27 5.15 -3.11 22.97
CA PRO A 27 4.51 -3.47 24.23
C PRO A 27 5.12 -4.69 24.92
N ASP A 28 5.80 -5.57 24.17
CA ASP A 28 6.37 -6.82 24.68
C ASP A 28 7.69 -6.60 25.42
N LYS A 29 8.28 -5.42 25.26
CA LYS A 29 9.57 -5.04 25.86
C LYS A 29 9.33 -4.19 27.10
N GLN A 30 9.91 -4.63 28.22
CA GLN A 30 9.88 -3.89 29.48
C GLN A 30 11.29 -3.62 29.98
N TYR A 31 11.57 -2.36 30.28
CA TYR A 31 12.85 -1.92 30.80
C TYR A 31 12.68 -0.71 31.72
N GLY A 32 13.33 -0.76 32.88
CA GLY A 32 13.36 0.35 33.83
C GLY A 32 14.28 1.48 33.36
N LEU A 33 13.72 2.47 32.67
CA LEU A 33 14.45 3.65 32.19
C LEU A 33 15.12 4.40 33.34
N LYS A 34 16.43 4.68 33.19
CA LYS A 34 17.28 5.30 34.22
C LYS A 34 17.18 6.82 34.19
N MET A 35 17.06 7.45 33.02
CA MET A 35 16.95 8.91 32.96
C MET A 35 15.52 9.39 33.23
N LYS A 36 15.39 10.50 33.99
CA LYS A 36 14.09 11.14 34.27
C LYS A 36 13.41 11.62 32.98
N THR A 37 14.20 12.15 32.04
CA THR A 37 13.71 12.62 30.73
C THR A 37 13.12 11.46 29.92
N SER A 38 13.81 10.32 29.87
CA SER A 38 13.31 9.13 29.17
C SER A 38 12.03 8.59 29.79
N ARG A 39 11.94 8.50 31.13
CA ARG A 39 10.70 8.10 31.81
C ARG A 39 9.53 9.02 31.47
N SER A 40 9.73 10.33 31.57
CA SER A 40 8.70 11.32 31.24
C SER A 40 8.25 11.22 29.79
N PHE A 41 9.21 11.04 28.86
CA PHE A 41 8.93 10.86 27.44
C PHE A 41 8.16 9.57 27.16
N PHE A 42 8.58 8.44 27.74
CA PHE A 42 7.92 7.15 27.55
C PHE A 42 6.48 7.15 28.10
N SER A 43 6.26 7.75 29.28
CA SER A 43 4.90 7.92 29.83
C SER A 43 4.01 8.80 28.94
N GLU A 44 4.57 9.83 28.30
CA GLU A 44 3.83 10.66 27.35
C GLU A 44 3.48 9.88 26.08
N VAL A 45 4.42 9.10 25.55
CA VAL A 45 4.21 8.20 24.40
C VAL A 45 3.07 7.23 24.68
N GLU A 46 3.14 6.53 25.81
CA GLU A 46 2.11 5.57 26.25
C GLU A 46 0.73 6.22 26.35
N ARG A 47 0.64 7.42 26.92
CA ARG A 47 -0.63 8.15 27.07
C ARG A 47 -1.21 8.62 25.74
N ARG A 48 -0.37 9.08 24.80
CA ARG A 48 -0.82 9.76 23.57
C ARG A 48 -0.96 8.85 22.36
N PHE A 49 -0.05 7.89 22.21
CA PHE A 49 0.08 7.06 21.01
C PHE A 49 -0.04 5.57 21.30
N ASP A 50 0.09 5.16 22.57
CA ASP A 50 0.09 3.76 22.99
C ASP A 50 1.07 2.91 22.15
N ALA A 51 0.58 1.97 21.34
CA ALA A 51 1.38 1.13 20.45
C ALA A 51 1.40 1.61 18.98
N MET A 52 0.86 2.79 18.67
CA MET A 52 0.84 3.34 17.32
C MET A 52 2.14 4.06 16.97
N PRO A 53 2.58 4.05 15.69
CA PRO A 53 3.72 4.85 15.24
C PRO A 53 3.47 6.36 15.44
N PHE A 54 4.52 7.07 15.84
CA PHE A 54 4.47 8.52 16.08
C PHE A 54 5.74 9.21 15.59
N THR A 55 5.65 10.52 15.38
CA THR A 55 6.79 11.38 15.03
C THR A 55 7.28 12.18 16.25
N LEU A 56 8.59 12.37 16.36
CA LEU A 56 9.19 13.21 17.41
C LEU A 56 8.73 14.67 17.37
N ARG A 57 8.22 15.14 16.22
CA ARG A 57 7.66 16.50 16.07
C ARG A 57 6.31 16.68 16.76
N ALA A 58 5.65 15.60 17.18
CA ALA A 58 4.36 15.69 17.85
C ALA A 58 4.50 16.11 19.33
N PHE A 59 5.72 16.16 19.87
CA PHE A 59 6.01 16.59 21.23
C PHE A 59 6.25 18.09 21.28
N GLU A 60 5.79 18.75 22.35
CA GLU A 60 5.96 20.20 22.53
C GLU A 60 7.44 20.60 22.66
N ASP A 61 8.22 19.78 23.37
CA ASP A 61 9.65 19.97 23.58
C ASP A 61 10.45 18.93 22.79
N GLU A 62 10.82 19.29 21.57
CA GLU A 62 11.66 18.44 20.72
C GLU A 62 13.01 18.13 21.39
N GLY A 63 13.59 19.05 22.17
CA GLY A 63 14.88 18.84 22.83
C GLY A 63 14.83 17.68 23.82
N LYS A 64 13.79 17.65 24.67
CA LYS A 64 13.56 16.56 25.62
C LYS A 64 13.20 15.25 24.93
N ALA A 65 12.35 15.29 23.90
CA ALA A 65 11.98 14.10 23.13
C ALA A 65 13.20 13.46 22.46
N ARG A 66 14.08 14.28 21.88
CA ARG A 66 15.33 13.85 21.25
C ARG A 66 16.31 13.21 22.23
N LEU A 67 16.34 13.64 23.48
CA LEU A 67 17.18 13.04 24.51
C LEU A 67 16.56 11.74 25.05
N GLY A 68 15.24 11.75 25.33
CA GLY A 68 14.52 10.60 25.88
C GLY A 68 14.45 9.40 24.94
N VAL A 69 14.35 9.65 23.62
CA VAL A 69 14.24 8.58 22.61
C VAL A 69 15.51 7.73 22.52
N VAL A 70 16.70 8.29 22.82
CA VAL A 70 17.98 7.57 22.68
C VAL A 70 18.02 6.36 23.61
N GLU A 71 17.63 6.53 24.88
CA GLU A 71 17.59 5.42 25.83
C GLU A 71 16.49 4.41 25.47
N CYS A 72 15.31 4.91 25.09
CA CYS A 72 14.16 4.06 24.75
C CYS A 72 14.42 3.18 23.52
N ALA A 73 15.05 3.75 22.48
CA ALA A 73 15.44 3.00 21.28
C ALA A 73 16.58 2.03 21.56
N LYS A 74 17.57 2.42 22.39
CA LYS A 74 18.70 1.56 22.77
C LYS A 74 18.26 0.31 23.55
N HIS A 75 17.23 0.44 24.37
CA HIS A 75 16.67 -0.66 25.15
C HIS A 75 15.46 -1.33 24.49
N GLU A 76 15.28 -1.15 23.18
CA GLU A 76 14.24 -1.79 22.36
C GLU A 76 12.79 -1.50 22.82
N LEU A 77 12.58 -0.49 23.66
CA LEU A 77 11.22 -0.06 24.04
C LEU A 77 10.50 0.64 22.88
N LEU A 78 11.29 1.22 21.96
CA LEU A 78 10.81 1.88 20.76
C LEU A 78 11.50 1.31 19.54
N GLN A 79 10.71 0.81 18.59
CA GLN A 79 11.17 0.39 17.28
C GLN A 79 11.31 1.60 16.34
N PRO A 80 12.51 1.89 15.80
CA PRO A 80 12.73 2.98 14.86
C PRO A 80 12.28 2.62 13.44
N PHE A 81 11.71 3.61 12.73
CA PHE A 81 11.45 3.52 11.29
C PHE A 81 12.49 4.35 10.55
N ASN A 82 13.61 3.72 10.21
CA ASN A 82 14.76 4.39 9.62
C ASN A 82 14.46 4.94 8.24
N VAL A 83 15.07 6.09 7.93
CA VAL A 83 14.98 6.69 6.59
C VAL A 83 16.06 6.06 5.72
N LEU A 84 15.62 5.22 4.78
CA LEU A 84 16.51 4.52 3.86
C LEU A 84 16.57 5.26 2.53
N HIS A 85 17.73 5.21 1.89
CA HIS A 85 17.99 5.84 0.61
C HIS A 85 18.54 4.82 -0.39
N GLU A 86 18.24 5.04 -1.66
CA GLU A 86 18.93 4.42 -2.77
C GLU A 86 20.15 5.26 -3.17
N LYS A 87 20.90 4.76 -4.15
CA LYS A 87 22.04 5.52 -4.72
C LYS A 87 21.57 6.87 -5.28
N GLU A 88 22.47 7.85 -5.26
CA GLU A 88 22.21 9.17 -5.83
C GLU A 88 21.88 9.06 -7.33
N GLY A 89 20.81 9.73 -7.75
CA GLY A 89 20.31 9.70 -9.13
C GLY A 89 19.25 8.62 -9.41
N GLU A 90 19.02 7.69 -8.48
CA GLU A 90 17.98 6.67 -8.61
C GLU A 90 16.63 7.14 -8.07
N PHE A 91 15.56 6.54 -8.61
CA PHE A 91 14.18 6.78 -8.19
C PHE A 91 13.57 5.56 -7.50
N VAL A 92 12.79 5.81 -6.45
CA VAL A 92 12.01 4.81 -5.72
C VAL A 92 10.53 5.16 -5.79
N ALA A 93 9.70 4.23 -6.26
CA ALA A 93 8.25 4.35 -6.24
C ALA A 93 7.68 3.50 -5.10
N GLN A 94 6.70 4.04 -4.36
CA GLN A 94 6.01 3.33 -3.29
C GLN A 94 4.49 3.33 -3.53
N PHE A 95 3.87 2.16 -3.43
CA PHE A 95 2.42 2.00 -3.43
C PHE A 95 1.99 1.27 -2.16
N LYS A 96 1.10 1.88 -1.38
CA LYS A 96 0.64 1.31 -0.11
C LYS A 96 -0.88 1.25 -0.05
N PHE A 97 -1.41 0.06 0.20
CA PHE A 97 -2.85 -0.08 0.36
C PHE A 97 -3.24 -1.16 1.36
N THR A 98 -4.41 -0.98 1.96
CA THR A 98 -5.00 -1.93 2.90
C THR A 98 -6.10 -2.72 2.19
N VAL A 99 -6.06 -4.03 2.40
CA VAL A 99 -7.04 -4.99 1.87
C VAL A 99 -7.65 -5.75 3.04
N LEU A 100 -8.97 -5.92 2.98
CA LEU A 100 -9.72 -6.79 3.88
C LEU A 100 -9.97 -8.13 3.17
N LEU A 101 -9.73 -9.23 3.88
CA LEU A 101 -10.04 -10.57 3.39
C LEU A 101 -11.44 -10.97 3.88
N MET A 102 -12.43 -10.83 2.99
CA MET A 102 -13.81 -11.22 3.27
C MET A 102 -14.11 -12.60 2.68
N ALA A 103 -15.20 -13.24 3.13
CA ALA A 103 -15.69 -14.48 2.50
C ALA A 103 -15.91 -14.32 0.98
N ASN A 104 -16.28 -13.11 0.53
CA ASN A 104 -16.48 -12.73 -0.87
C ASN A 104 -15.19 -12.40 -1.65
N GLY A 105 -14.02 -12.48 -0.99
CA GLY A 105 -12.71 -12.20 -1.57
C GLY A 105 -12.06 -10.92 -1.04
N PRO A 106 -10.91 -10.56 -1.62
CA PRO A 106 -10.16 -9.38 -1.20
C PRO A 106 -10.92 -8.08 -1.54
N LEU A 107 -11.09 -7.21 -0.55
CA LEU A 107 -11.67 -5.88 -0.69
C LEU A 107 -10.61 -4.83 -0.37
N ARG A 108 -10.14 -4.10 -1.37
CA ARG A 108 -9.25 -2.95 -1.17
C ARG A 108 -10.04 -1.78 -0.60
N ILE A 109 -9.59 -1.20 0.52
CA ILE A 109 -10.28 -0.10 1.22
C ILE A 109 -9.59 1.26 1.07
N THR A 110 -8.28 1.28 0.81
CA THR A 110 -7.54 2.51 0.49
C THR A 110 -7.12 2.46 -0.98
N THR A 111 -7.29 3.56 -1.70
CA THR A 111 -6.90 3.67 -3.11
C THR A 111 -5.94 4.84 -3.27
N GLU A 112 -4.78 4.56 -3.87
CA GLU A 112 -3.83 5.57 -4.32
C GLU A 112 -4.33 6.21 -5.63
N LEU A 113 -4.10 7.50 -5.83
CA LEU A 113 -4.38 8.19 -7.09
C LEU A 113 -3.27 7.85 -8.10
N TYR A 114 -3.45 6.77 -8.84
CA TYR A 114 -2.57 6.38 -9.93
C TYR A 114 -3.28 6.55 -11.27
N GLU A 115 -2.84 7.53 -12.06
CA GLU A 115 -3.31 7.78 -13.41
C GLU A 115 -2.29 7.27 -14.42
N GLN A 116 -2.59 6.12 -15.03
CA GLN A 116 -1.67 5.45 -15.95
C GLN A 116 -1.32 6.30 -17.19
N GLU A 117 -2.22 7.19 -17.62
CA GLU A 117 -2.05 8.03 -18.81
C GLU A 117 -0.91 9.06 -18.67
N LEU A 118 -0.56 9.44 -17.43
CA LEU A 118 0.51 10.38 -17.16
C LEU A 118 1.91 9.75 -17.31
N TYR A 119 2.00 8.42 -17.30
CA TYR A 119 3.27 7.70 -17.32
C TYR A 119 3.48 6.99 -18.65
N LYS A 120 4.48 7.45 -19.40
CA LYS A 120 4.95 6.79 -20.63
C LYS A 120 6.23 6.02 -20.32
N SER A 121 6.18 4.71 -20.48
CA SER A 121 7.32 3.81 -20.31
C SER A 121 7.70 3.22 -21.67
N GLU A 122 8.99 3.11 -21.92
CA GLU A 122 9.52 2.38 -23.08
C GLU A 122 9.46 0.85 -22.86
N HIS A 123 9.34 0.42 -21.61
CA HIS A 123 9.32 -0.98 -21.21
C HIS A 123 7.92 -1.44 -20.78
N GLU A 124 7.59 -2.68 -21.12
CA GLU A 124 6.40 -3.39 -20.67
C GLU A 124 6.75 -4.81 -20.19
N VAL A 125 5.83 -5.46 -19.48
CA VAL A 125 6.02 -6.84 -19.02
C VAL A 125 5.95 -7.78 -20.23
N GLU A 126 6.99 -8.54 -20.54
CA GLU A 126 7.03 -9.42 -21.72
C GLU A 126 6.48 -10.83 -21.47
N ASP A 127 6.61 -11.31 -20.23
CA ASP A 127 6.19 -12.67 -19.86
C ASP A 127 4.68 -12.88 -20.04
N ALA A 128 4.33 -13.94 -20.77
CA ALA A 128 2.95 -14.21 -21.19
C ALA A 128 2.03 -14.55 -20.01
N ASP A 129 2.53 -15.31 -19.03
CA ASP A 129 1.75 -15.73 -17.86
C ASP A 129 1.48 -14.54 -16.93
N LEU A 130 2.49 -13.68 -16.72
CA LEU A 130 2.35 -12.43 -15.97
C LEU A 130 1.43 -11.43 -16.66
N LYS A 131 1.53 -11.27 -17.99
CA LYS A 131 0.61 -10.44 -18.78
C LYS A 131 -0.84 -10.89 -18.60
N ALA A 132 -1.10 -12.20 -18.71
CA ALA A 132 -2.42 -12.77 -18.49
C ALA A 132 -2.93 -12.54 -17.05
N LEU A 133 -2.05 -12.67 -16.05
CA LEU A 133 -2.38 -12.43 -14.65
C LEU A 133 -2.73 -10.96 -14.37
N LEU A 134 -1.96 -10.00 -14.90
CA LEU A 134 -2.18 -8.57 -14.71
C LEU A 134 -3.47 -8.08 -15.38
N GLN A 135 -3.85 -8.68 -16.51
CA GLN A 135 -5.15 -8.41 -17.17
C GLN A 135 -6.34 -9.06 -16.44
N SER A 136 -6.08 -10.03 -15.56
CA SER A 136 -7.10 -10.68 -14.74
C SER A 136 -7.60 -9.72 -13.65
N SER A 137 -8.91 -9.75 -13.36
CA SER A 137 -9.45 -8.86 -12.32
C SER A 137 -9.28 -9.47 -10.94
N ALA A 138 -8.71 -8.70 -10.01
CA ALA A 138 -8.60 -9.08 -8.60
C ALA A 138 -9.94 -9.12 -7.84
N SER A 139 -11.02 -8.53 -8.38
CA SER A 139 -12.33 -8.48 -7.73
C SER A 139 -13.28 -9.56 -8.25
N ARG A 140 -13.79 -10.42 -7.35
CA ARG A 140 -14.77 -11.48 -7.70
C ARG A 140 -16.07 -10.91 -8.31
N LYS A 141 -16.47 -9.67 -7.99
CA LYS A 141 -17.65 -9.02 -8.60
C LYS A 141 -17.43 -8.72 -10.09
N THR A 142 -16.23 -8.30 -10.46
CA THR A 142 -15.84 -8.04 -11.85
C THR A 142 -15.65 -9.34 -12.62
N GLN A 143 -15.12 -10.39 -11.98
CA GLN A 143 -15.06 -11.74 -12.55
C GLN A 143 -16.45 -12.34 -12.81
N LYS A 144 -17.41 -12.19 -11.88
CA LYS A 144 -18.81 -12.63 -12.09
C LYS A 144 -19.49 -11.83 -13.22
N LYS A 145 -19.26 -10.52 -13.33
CA LYS A 145 -19.77 -9.70 -14.46
C LYS A 145 -19.12 -10.10 -15.80
N LYS A 146 -17.81 -10.35 -15.85
CA LYS A 146 -17.13 -10.86 -17.05
C LYS A 146 -17.63 -12.26 -17.43
N LYS A 147 -17.84 -13.16 -16.47
CA LYS A 147 -18.38 -14.52 -16.72
C LYS A 147 -19.83 -14.47 -17.22
N LYS A 148 -20.67 -13.56 -16.70
CA LYS A 148 -22.05 -13.34 -17.19
C LYS A 148 -22.11 -12.65 -18.55
N LYS A 149 -21.10 -11.83 -18.91
CA LYS A 149 -20.98 -11.21 -20.23
C LYS A 149 -20.52 -12.24 -21.27
N ALA A 150 -19.51 -13.05 -20.94
CA ALA A 150 -19.04 -14.15 -21.79
C ALA A 150 -20.12 -15.21 -22.06
N SER A 151 -20.92 -15.58 -21.05
CA SER A 151 -22.04 -16.51 -21.25
C SER A 151 -23.14 -15.97 -22.16
N LYS A 152 -23.36 -14.65 -22.20
CA LYS A 152 -24.31 -14.03 -23.14
C LYS A 152 -23.78 -13.96 -24.58
N THR A 153 -22.47 -13.84 -24.77
CA THR A 153 -21.86 -13.78 -26.11
C THR A 153 -21.84 -15.17 -26.77
N VAL A 154 -21.68 -16.25 -25.99
CA VAL A 154 -21.67 -17.62 -26.52
C VAL A 154 -23.07 -18.07 -26.99
N GLU A 155 -24.16 -17.55 -26.43
CA GLU A 155 -25.52 -17.87 -26.91
C GLU A 155 -25.87 -17.22 -28.25
N THR A 156 -25.10 -16.23 -28.73
CA THR A 156 -25.44 -15.50 -29.98
C THR A 156 -24.70 -16.01 -31.22
N GLU A 157 -23.72 -16.91 -31.10
CA GLU A 157 -22.88 -17.33 -32.23
C GLU A 157 -23.20 -18.73 -32.80
N THR A 158 -24.17 -19.48 -32.25
CA THR A 158 -24.60 -20.79 -32.79
C THR A 158 -26.04 -20.79 -33.32
N ALA A 159 -26.28 -20.14 -34.47
CA ALA A 159 -27.40 -20.46 -35.36
C ALA A 159 -27.12 -19.97 -36.80
N PRO A 160 -27.00 -20.85 -37.82
CA PRO A 160 -26.72 -20.43 -39.19
C PRO A 160 -27.98 -20.08 -39.99
N GLY A 161 -28.01 -18.86 -40.53
CA GLY A 161 -28.45 -18.41 -41.86
C GLY A 161 -29.83 -18.78 -42.44
N HIS A 162 -30.71 -17.76 -42.58
CA HIS A 162 -31.13 -17.21 -43.90
C HIS A 162 -31.92 -15.89 -43.75
N PRO A 163 -31.84 -14.96 -44.73
CA PRO A 163 -32.44 -13.63 -44.65
C PRO A 163 -33.83 -13.56 -45.32
N ALA A 164 -34.77 -12.81 -44.75
CA ALA A 164 -35.94 -12.30 -45.46
C ALA A 164 -36.42 -10.97 -44.84
N LYS A 165 -36.74 -10.02 -45.74
CA LYS A 165 -37.39 -8.70 -45.54
C LYS A 165 -38.69 -8.85 -44.67
N VAL A 166 -39.26 -7.85 -43.98
CA VAL A 166 -39.90 -6.61 -44.45
C VAL A 166 -40.31 -5.72 -43.23
N GLU A 167 -40.30 -4.39 -43.42
CA GLU A 167 -41.16 -3.30 -42.87
C GLU A 167 -41.50 -3.09 -41.38
N GLU A 168 -41.39 -1.80 -40.98
CA GLU A 168 -42.24 -0.97 -40.09
C GLU A 168 -42.50 -1.45 -38.63
N THR A 169 -42.58 -0.63 -37.57
CA THR A 169 -42.85 0.81 -37.38
C THR A 169 -42.37 1.22 -35.97
N GLU A 170 -42.07 2.51 -35.84
CA GLU A 170 -42.23 3.42 -34.70
C GLU A 170 -43.02 2.93 -33.46
N ALA A 171 -42.48 3.15 -32.23
CA ALA A 171 -43.20 3.81 -31.12
C ALA A 171 -42.39 3.82 -29.81
N ALA A 172 -42.55 4.94 -29.10
CA ALA A 172 -41.90 5.36 -27.87
C ALA A 172 -42.23 4.54 -26.60
N LYS A 173 -41.33 4.57 -25.61
CA LYS A 173 -41.49 5.31 -24.34
C LYS A 173 -40.21 5.28 -23.51
#